data_AF-A0A6L7UY28-F1
#
_entry.id   AF-A0A6L7UY28-F1
#
_cell.length_a   1.000
_cell.length_b   1.000
_cell.length_c   1.000
_cell.angle_alpha   90.00
_cell.angle_beta   90.00
_cell.angle_gamma   90.00
#
_symmetry.space_group_name_H-M   'P 1'
#
loop_
_entity.id
_entity.type
_entity.pdbx_description
1 polymer ?
#
loop_
_entity_poly.entity_id
_entity_poly.type
_entity_poly.pdbx_seq_one_letter_code
_entity_poly.pdbx_strand_id
1 'polypeptide(L)'
;MSEQSDSSNVDAALAAPAFDWLSESAARELAAYLLEREPDEVRADLSRTAERLNRIRERLLLLVEPPPTAPPDETRLAELEQTISSLEQQLDERTAQFEKTNEEHVAERVRLIEERQAADTRVAELETELSEARQTVDRLQAKSDSFAAALVDRGPAPEELADEIAEAEAQYTIAGVIEMARDRCERVVMPEAALREIDALDADEKAADWARELWKALRALNAYAEESEYFQGGFWEWCEHSNSDHNLWPATPKKLAMSESDAVMNSGPLRRTRRFLVSSDVEPSGYLHMQAHLKIAEGGGQHIPRLFFHDDSSGKTGAVHIGFIGPHRLVPNTQS
;
A
#
# COMPACT_ATOMS: atom_id res chain seq x y z
N MET A 1 -33.41 4.27 85.51
CA MET A 1 -34.00 2.94 85.78
C MET A 1 -34.40 2.39 84.43
N SER A 2 -33.91 1.28 83.92
CA SER A 2 -32.92 0.27 84.32
C SER A 2 -32.54 -0.42 83.01
N GLU A 3 -31.24 -0.57 82.72
CA GLU A 3 -30.55 -1.87 82.56
C GLU A 3 -31.20 -2.90 81.63
N GLN A 4 -30.44 -3.30 80.60
CA GLN A 4 -30.10 -4.69 80.16
C GLN A 4 -29.98 -4.74 78.64
N SER A 5 -28.74 -4.83 78.14
CA SER A 5 -27.99 -6.07 77.85
C SER A 5 -28.26 -6.57 76.44
N ASP A 6 -27.38 -6.13 75.56
CA ASP A 6 -26.66 -6.92 74.57
C ASP A 6 -27.17 -8.36 74.34
N SER A 7 -27.80 -8.56 73.19
CA SER A 7 -27.76 -9.82 72.46
C SER A 7 -27.42 -9.52 71.00
N SER A 8 -26.17 -9.81 70.64
CA SER A 8 -25.72 -10.36 69.35
C SER A 8 -26.19 -9.61 68.10
N ASN A 9 -25.39 -8.74 67.48
CA ASN A 9 -24.15 -9.05 66.75
C ASN A 9 -24.31 -10.15 65.67
N VAL A 10 -25.20 -9.92 64.71
CA VAL A 10 -25.22 -10.68 63.44
C VAL A 10 -25.30 -9.77 62.19
N ASP A 11 -25.76 -8.52 62.31
CA ASP A 11 -26.02 -7.69 61.11
C ASP A 11 -24.89 -6.75 60.67
N ALA A 12 -23.77 -6.66 61.40
CA ALA A 12 -22.70 -5.69 61.08
C ALA A 12 -21.56 -6.25 60.21
N ALA A 13 -21.53 -7.54 59.91
CA ALA A 13 -20.39 -8.19 59.25
C ALA A 13 -20.54 -8.43 57.74
N LEU A 14 -21.69 -8.12 57.13
CA LEU A 14 -21.97 -8.45 55.73
C LEU A 14 -22.01 -7.26 54.75
N ALA A 15 -21.83 -6.02 55.23
CA ALA A 15 -22.05 -4.83 54.40
C ALA A 15 -20.78 -4.06 53.95
N ALA A 16 -19.58 -4.44 54.39
CA ALA A 16 -18.41 -3.53 54.31
C ALA A 16 -17.37 -3.75 53.17
N PRO A 17 -17.22 -4.90 52.48
CA PRO A 17 -16.20 -4.99 51.42
C PRO A 17 -16.74 -4.99 49.98
N ALA A 18 -18.05 -5.14 49.76
CA ALA A 18 -18.62 -5.27 48.40
C ALA A 18 -18.82 -3.93 47.67
N PHE A 19 -18.94 -2.82 48.39
CA PHE A 19 -19.23 -1.51 47.79
C PHE A 19 -17.99 -0.74 47.31
N ASP A 20 -16.81 -1.04 47.85
CA ASP A 20 -15.58 -0.31 47.47
C ASP A 20 -15.01 -0.78 46.12
N TRP A 21 -15.14 -2.07 45.79
CA TRP A 21 -14.61 -2.65 44.53
C TRP A 21 -15.49 -2.34 43.30
N LEU A 22 -16.78 -2.08 43.51
CA LEU A 22 -17.73 -1.71 42.46
C LEU A 22 -17.58 -0.25 41.99
N SER A 23 -16.87 0.61 42.72
CA SER A 23 -16.85 2.04 42.41
C SER A 23 -15.76 2.44 41.41
N GLU A 24 -14.58 1.82 41.43
CA GLU A 24 -13.44 2.27 40.61
C GLU A 24 -13.43 1.68 39.19
N SER A 25 -13.78 0.39 39.05
CA SER A 25 -13.88 -0.25 37.74
C SER A 25 -15.08 0.26 36.96
N ALA A 26 -16.24 0.38 37.61
CA ALA A 26 -17.44 0.94 36.98
C ALA A 26 -17.25 2.43 36.65
N ALA A 27 -16.54 3.21 37.48
CA ALA A 27 -16.24 4.60 37.16
C ALA A 27 -15.27 4.74 35.98
N ARG A 28 -14.27 3.84 35.84
CA ARG A 28 -13.36 3.82 34.68
C ARG A 28 -14.05 3.38 33.39
N GLU A 29 -14.93 2.38 33.46
CA GLU A 29 -15.75 1.96 32.33
C GLU A 29 -16.73 3.05 31.90
N LEU A 30 -17.37 3.73 32.86
CA LEU A 30 -18.23 4.86 32.59
C LEU A 30 -17.44 6.03 31.98
N ALA A 31 -16.24 6.32 32.48
CA ALA A 31 -15.38 7.38 31.95
C ALA A 31 -14.90 7.07 30.52
N ALA A 32 -14.54 5.82 30.22
CA ALA A 32 -14.17 5.38 28.87
C ALA A 32 -15.35 5.45 27.90
N TYR A 33 -16.53 4.99 28.34
CA TYR A 33 -17.78 5.08 27.58
C TYR A 33 -18.19 6.54 27.28
N LEU A 34 -17.92 7.47 28.20
CA LEU A 34 -18.17 8.90 28.04
C LEU A 34 -17.15 9.63 27.15
N LEU A 35 -15.93 9.09 26.99
CA LEU A 35 -14.86 9.68 26.16
C LEU A 35 -14.93 9.26 24.68
N GLU A 36 -15.49 8.09 24.39
CA GLU A 36 -15.54 7.51 23.04
C GLU A 36 -16.84 7.79 22.27
N ARG A 37 -17.84 8.42 22.90
CA ARG A 37 -19.16 8.70 22.28
C ARG A 37 -19.58 10.15 22.38
N GLU A 38 -20.28 10.60 21.35
CA GLU A 38 -20.89 11.94 21.32
C GLU A 38 -21.88 12.09 22.49
N PRO A 39 -21.90 13.25 23.20
CA PRO A 39 -22.71 13.44 24.41
C PRO A 39 -24.22 13.17 24.25
N ASP A 40 -24.74 13.30 23.04
CA ASP A 40 -26.14 13.04 22.72
C ASP A 40 -26.45 11.54 22.60
N GLU A 41 -25.50 10.71 22.17
CA GLU A 41 -25.65 9.26 22.11
C GLU A 41 -25.67 8.64 23.51
N VAL A 42 -24.79 9.12 24.39
CA VAL A 42 -24.76 8.75 25.81
C VAL A 42 -26.09 9.08 26.49
N ARG A 43 -26.65 10.28 26.23
CA ARG A 43 -27.92 10.73 26.81
C ARG A 43 -29.11 9.91 26.31
N ALA A 44 -29.07 9.47 25.06
CA ALA A 44 -30.05 8.57 24.47
C ALA A 44 -29.98 7.16 25.09
N ASP A 45 -28.80 6.60 25.29
CA ASP A 45 -28.62 5.28 25.93
C ASP A 45 -29.04 5.27 27.40
N LEU A 46 -28.73 6.32 28.16
CA LEU A 46 -29.21 6.48 29.54
C LEU A 46 -30.74 6.60 29.60
N SER A 47 -31.36 7.37 28.71
CA SER A 47 -32.83 7.50 28.65
C SER A 47 -33.51 6.17 28.29
N ARG A 48 -32.98 5.44 27.30
CA ARG A 48 -33.48 4.11 26.93
C ARG A 48 -33.39 3.11 28.09
N THR A 49 -32.30 3.14 28.85
CA THR A 49 -32.09 2.26 30.00
C THR A 49 -33.04 2.62 31.15
N ALA A 50 -33.20 3.91 31.44
CA ALA A 50 -34.14 4.39 32.45
C ALA A 50 -35.59 4.03 32.12
N GLU A 51 -36.02 4.18 30.86
CA GLU A 51 -37.35 3.73 30.42
C GLU A 51 -37.54 2.23 30.56
N ARG A 52 -36.50 1.43 30.29
CA ARG A 52 -36.55 -0.03 30.41
C ARG A 52 -36.72 -0.46 31.87
N LEU A 53 -35.99 0.17 32.78
CA LEU A 53 -36.14 -0.04 34.24
C LEU A 53 -37.51 0.40 34.74
N ASN A 54 -38.05 1.54 34.26
CA ASN A 54 -39.39 1.98 34.63
C ASN A 54 -40.48 1.02 34.14
N ARG A 55 -40.38 0.47 32.92
CA ARG A 55 -41.30 -0.54 32.40
C ARG A 55 -41.27 -1.84 33.21
N ILE A 56 -40.08 -2.26 33.69
CA ILE A 56 -39.94 -3.42 34.57
C ILE A 56 -40.57 -3.12 35.94
N ARG A 57 -40.32 -1.94 36.51
CA ARG A 57 -40.94 -1.48 37.76
C ARG A 57 -42.46 -1.46 37.68
N GLU A 58 -43.05 -0.94 36.62
CA GLU A 58 -44.51 -0.93 36.44
C GLU A 58 -45.10 -2.35 36.32
N ARG A 59 -44.42 -3.26 35.61
CA ARG A 59 -44.83 -4.68 35.55
C ARG A 59 -44.74 -5.37 36.91
N LEU A 60 -43.71 -5.09 37.71
CA LEU A 60 -43.58 -5.62 39.06
C LEU A 60 -44.65 -5.06 39.99
N LEU A 61 -44.99 -3.77 39.89
CA LEU A 61 -46.08 -3.16 40.66
C LEU A 61 -47.44 -3.77 40.34
N LEU A 62 -47.71 -4.07 39.06
CA LEU A 62 -48.93 -4.78 38.62
C LEU A 62 -49.00 -6.23 39.09
N LEU A 63 -47.87 -6.86 39.42
CA LEU A 63 -47.82 -8.21 40.00
C LEU A 63 -48.01 -8.22 41.52
N VAL A 64 -47.85 -7.06 42.20
CA VAL A 64 -47.89 -6.93 43.65
C VAL A 64 -49.25 -6.43 44.18
N GLU A 65 -50.09 -5.82 43.34
CA GLU A 65 -51.48 -5.48 43.72
C GLU A 65 -52.40 -6.71 43.60
N PRO A 66 -52.96 -7.24 44.70
CA PRO A 66 -53.84 -8.39 44.62
C PRO A 66 -55.23 -7.98 44.10
N PRO A 67 -55.88 -8.74 43.22
CA PRO A 67 -57.30 -8.55 42.96
C PRO A 67 -58.12 -8.89 44.21
N PRO A 68 -59.28 -8.26 44.45
CA PRO A 68 -60.10 -8.56 45.61
C PRO A 68 -60.70 -9.96 45.48
N THR A 69 -60.29 -10.83 46.41
CA THR A 69 -60.98 -12.06 46.87
C THR A 69 -61.42 -13.05 45.77
N ALA A 70 -60.46 -13.81 45.25
CA ALA A 70 -60.67 -15.19 44.81
C ALA A 70 -59.43 -16.02 45.25
N PRO A 71 -59.59 -17.29 45.67
CA PRO A 71 -58.46 -18.12 46.07
C PRO A 71 -57.45 -18.21 44.90
N PRO A 72 -56.15 -18.34 45.18
CA PRO A 72 -55.14 -18.39 44.13
C PRO A 72 -55.48 -19.53 43.17
N ASP A 73 -55.66 -19.21 41.89
CA ASP A 73 -55.76 -20.22 40.85
C ASP A 73 -54.39 -20.89 40.76
N GLU A 74 -54.24 -22.08 41.34
CA GLU A 74 -52.98 -22.86 41.38
C GLU A 74 -52.34 -22.95 39.99
N THR A 75 -53.15 -22.93 38.93
CA THR A 75 -52.72 -22.88 37.53
C THR A 75 -51.90 -21.62 37.20
N ARG A 76 -52.35 -20.44 37.65
CA ARG A 76 -51.65 -19.15 37.42
C ARG A 76 -50.36 -19.04 38.21
N LEU A 77 -50.32 -19.61 39.42
CA LEU A 77 -49.10 -19.67 40.24
C LEU A 77 -48.04 -20.54 39.56
N ALA A 78 -48.42 -21.71 39.07
CA ALA A 78 -47.52 -22.58 38.31
C ALA A 78 -47.00 -21.93 37.01
N GLU A 79 -47.85 -21.20 36.28
CA GLU A 79 -47.46 -20.44 35.08
C GLU A 79 -46.45 -19.32 35.40
N LEU A 80 -46.62 -18.62 36.52
CA LEU A 80 -45.70 -17.58 37.00
C LEU A 80 -44.35 -18.18 37.42
N GLU A 81 -44.35 -19.28 38.17
CA GLU A 81 -43.12 -20.00 38.56
C GLU A 81 -42.34 -20.48 37.33
N GLN A 82 -43.03 -21.04 36.34
CA GLN A 82 -42.42 -21.46 35.09
C GLN A 82 -41.85 -20.28 34.29
N THR A 83 -42.53 -19.13 34.30
CA THR A 83 -42.06 -17.90 33.66
C THR A 83 -40.82 -17.33 34.35
N ILE A 84 -40.81 -17.31 35.69
CA ILE A 84 -39.66 -16.84 36.48
C ILE A 84 -38.45 -17.72 36.19
N SER A 85 -38.61 -19.05 36.26
CA SER A 85 -37.53 -19.99 35.97
C SER A 85 -36.98 -19.83 34.53
N SER A 86 -37.87 -19.61 33.55
CA SER A 86 -37.44 -19.33 32.18
C SER A 86 -36.67 -18.01 32.04
N LEU A 87 -37.06 -16.97 32.79
CA LEU A 87 -36.38 -15.68 32.77
C LEU A 87 -35.02 -15.71 33.47
N GLU A 88 -34.91 -16.45 34.58
CA GLU A 88 -33.64 -16.70 35.27
C GLU A 88 -32.64 -17.40 34.34
N GLN A 89 -33.07 -18.46 33.65
CA GLN A 89 -32.22 -19.15 32.68
C GLN A 89 -31.77 -18.21 31.54
N GLN A 90 -32.67 -17.38 31.00
CA GLN A 90 -32.31 -16.40 29.97
C GLN A 90 -31.34 -15.33 30.49
N LEU A 91 -31.43 -14.95 31.76
CA LEU A 91 -30.53 -13.99 32.39
C LEU A 91 -29.12 -14.59 32.56
N ASP A 92 -29.03 -15.84 33.00
CA ASP A 92 -27.76 -16.57 33.14
C ASP A 92 -27.07 -16.75 31.79
N GLU A 93 -27.82 -17.19 30.77
CA GLU A 93 -27.31 -17.32 29.40
C GLU A 93 -26.80 -15.98 28.83
N ARG A 94 -27.55 -14.89 29.07
CA ARG A 94 -27.15 -13.52 28.66
C ARG A 94 -25.91 -13.04 29.40
N THR A 95 -25.80 -13.34 30.69
CA THR A 95 -24.66 -12.94 31.53
C THR A 95 -23.40 -13.66 31.07
N ALA A 96 -23.46 -14.99 30.88
CA ALA A 96 -22.33 -15.77 30.36
C ALA A 96 -21.90 -15.31 28.95
N GLN A 97 -22.87 -14.98 28.09
CA GLN A 97 -22.56 -14.45 26.75
C GLN A 97 -21.87 -13.09 26.82
N PHE A 98 -22.30 -12.20 27.73
CA PHE A 98 -21.68 -10.90 27.92
C PHE A 98 -20.24 -11.02 28.45
N GLU A 99 -20.02 -11.87 29.45
CA GLU A 99 -18.68 -12.14 29.99
C GLU A 99 -17.72 -12.63 28.90
N LYS A 100 -18.16 -13.62 28.11
CA LYS A 100 -17.35 -14.13 26.99
C LYS A 100 -17.01 -13.04 25.96
N THR A 101 -17.99 -12.26 25.52
CA THR A 101 -17.76 -11.19 24.54
C THR A 101 -16.87 -10.09 25.11
N ASN A 102 -16.99 -9.79 26.41
CA ASN A 102 -16.11 -8.83 27.08
C ASN A 102 -14.67 -9.33 27.15
N GLU A 103 -14.44 -10.60 27.47
CA GLU A 103 -13.11 -11.22 27.46
C GLU A 103 -12.46 -11.14 26.07
N GLU A 104 -13.23 -11.44 25.01
CA GLU A 104 -12.77 -11.33 23.61
C GLU A 104 -12.39 -9.88 23.26
N HIS A 105 -13.20 -8.90 23.65
CA HIS A 105 -12.88 -7.48 23.43
C HIS A 105 -11.68 -6.99 24.23
N VAL A 106 -11.51 -7.44 25.48
CA VAL A 106 -10.34 -7.11 26.29
C VAL A 106 -9.08 -7.69 25.65
N ALA A 107 -9.11 -8.94 25.19
CA ALA A 107 -7.98 -9.56 24.51
C ALA A 107 -7.61 -8.81 23.22
N GLU A 108 -8.60 -8.42 22.41
CA GLU A 108 -8.35 -7.67 21.18
C GLU A 108 -7.79 -6.27 21.46
N ARG A 109 -8.29 -5.57 22.50
CA ARG A 109 -7.74 -4.26 22.89
C ARG A 109 -6.28 -4.35 23.34
N VAL A 110 -5.93 -5.38 24.10
CA VAL A 110 -4.53 -5.62 24.52
C VAL A 110 -3.65 -5.81 23.30
N ARG A 111 -4.08 -6.65 22.35
CA ARG A 111 -3.35 -6.89 21.10
C ARG A 111 -3.14 -5.61 20.29
N LEU A 112 -4.19 -4.79 20.14
CA LEU A 112 -4.10 -3.52 19.40
C LEU A 112 -3.17 -2.51 20.09
N ILE A 113 -3.12 -2.51 21.42
CA ILE A 113 -2.19 -1.67 22.18
C ILE A 113 -0.75 -2.10 21.92
N GLU A 114 -0.47 -3.40 21.93
CA GLU A 114 0.87 -3.93 21.63
C GLU A 114 1.30 -3.62 20.20
N GLU A 115 0.41 -3.80 19.22
CA GLU A 115 0.67 -3.47 17.81
C GLU A 115 0.95 -1.97 17.64
N ARG A 116 0.18 -1.11 18.30
CA ARG A 116 0.43 0.34 18.30
C ARG A 116 1.78 0.69 18.91
N GLN A 117 2.14 0.10 20.04
CA GLN A 117 3.45 0.35 20.68
C GLN A 117 4.62 -0.08 19.80
N ALA A 118 4.48 -1.22 19.11
CA ALA A 118 5.47 -1.69 18.15
C ALA A 118 5.60 -0.72 16.97
N ALA A 119 4.47 -0.22 16.44
CA ALA A 119 4.45 0.78 15.38
C ALA A 119 5.10 2.11 15.82
N ASP A 120 4.76 2.61 17.02
CA ASP A 120 5.33 3.85 17.57
C ASP A 120 6.85 3.74 17.74
N THR A 121 7.35 2.57 18.18
CA THR A 121 8.79 2.29 18.27
C THR A 121 9.44 2.32 16.88
N ARG A 122 8.80 1.69 15.89
CA ARG A 122 9.34 1.66 14.52
C ARG A 122 9.37 3.06 13.88
N VAL A 123 8.38 3.90 14.17
CA VAL A 123 8.36 5.29 13.71
C VAL A 123 9.54 6.07 14.30
N ALA A 124 9.79 5.94 15.61
CA ALA A 124 10.91 6.64 16.26
C ALA A 124 12.29 6.22 15.71
N GLU A 125 12.46 4.94 15.38
CA GLU A 125 13.66 4.43 14.70
C GLU A 125 13.83 5.06 13.32
N LEU A 126 12.78 5.06 12.49
CA LEU A 126 12.80 5.63 11.15
C LEU A 126 13.06 7.14 11.16
N GLU A 127 12.52 7.87 12.14
CA GLU A 127 12.80 9.30 12.31
C GLU A 127 14.28 9.56 12.62
N THR A 128 14.90 8.68 13.42
CA THR A 128 16.33 8.75 13.73
C THR A 128 17.18 8.48 12.49
N GLU A 129 16.89 7.38 11.77
CA GLU A 129 17.56 7.03 10.51
C GLU A 129 17.44 8.17 9.47
N LEU A 130 16.25 8.78 9.35
CA LEU A 130 16.00 9.90 8.43
C LEU A 130 16.83 11.14 8.81
N SER A 131 16.95 11.44 10.11
CA SER A 131 17.76 12.56 10.60
C SER A 131 19.25 12.36 10.26
N GLU A 132 19.78 11.16 10.47
CA GLU A 132 21.16 10.81 10.15
C GLU A 132 21.45 10.86 8.64
N ALA A 133 20.51 10.36 7.83
CA ALA A 133 20.59 10.43 6.37
C ALA A 133 20.62 11.89 5.89
N ARG A 134 19.75 12.75 6.42
CA ARG A 134 19.72 14.18 6.10
C ARG A 134 21.03 14.87 6.46
N GLN A 135 21.56 14.63 7.67
CA GLN A 135 22.85 15.19 8.07
C GLN A 135 23.99 14.75 7.14
N THR A 136 23.94 13.50 6.67
CA THR A 136 24.90 12.99 5.70
C THR A 136 24.81 13.71 4.36
N VAL A 137 23.59 13.93 3.86
CA VAL A 137 23.34 14.70 2.63
C VAL A 137 23.87 16.12 2.77
N ASP A 138 23.53 16.83 3.86
CA ASP A 138 24.00 18.20 4.11
C ASP A 138 25.53 18.28 4.13
N ARG A 139 26.19 17.28 4.75
CA ARG A 139 27.65 17.21 4.79
C ARG A 139 28.26 16.98 3.40
N LEU A 140 27.63 16.15 2.58
CA LEU A 140 28.10 15.88 1.22
C LEU A 140 27.88 17.10 0.31
N GLN A 141 26.76 17.80 0.46
CA GLN A 141 26.48 19.06 -0.24
C GLN A 141 27.51 20.13 0.14
N ALA A 142 27.76 20.36 1.44
CA ALA A 142 28.76 21.34 1.87
C ALA A 142 30.17 21.03 1.35
N LYS A 143 30.52 19.74 1.22
CA LYS A 143 31.77 19.32 0.58
C LYS A 143 31.76 19.60 -0.92
N SER A 144 30.67 19.28 -1.61
CA SER A 144 30.49 19.56 -3.03
C SER A 144 30.62 21.05 -3.32
N ASP A 145 29.95 21.91 -2.55
CA ASP A 145 30.03 23.37 -2.67
C ASP A 145 31.44 23.90 -2.45
N SER A 146 32.15 23.36 -1.45
CA SER A 146 33.55 23.71 -1.18
C SER A 146 34.47 23.33 -2.33
N PHE A 147 34.29 22.14 -2.92
CA PHE A 147 35.02 21.73 -4.10
C PHE A 147 34.67 22.60 -5.32
N ALA A 148 33.40 22.90 -5.54
CA ALA A 148 32.96 23.78 -6.62
C ALA A 148 33.59 25.17 -6.48
N ALA A 149 33.59 25.77 -5.29
CA ALA A 149 34.24 27.05 -5.03
C ALA A 149 35.76 27.01 -5.29
N ALA A 150 36.43 25.92 -4.90
CA ALA A 150 37.86 25.73 -5.15
C ALA A 150 38.21 25.46 -6.64
N LEU A 151 37.23 25.01 -7.43
CA LEU A 151 37.35 24.81 -8.88
C LEU A 151 37.09 26.10 -9.67
N VAL A 152 36.13 26.94 -9.23
CA VAL A 152 35.88 28.26 -9.85
C VAL A 152 37.16 29.12 -9.90
N ASP A 153 37.99 29.05 -8.87
CA ASP A 153 39.28 29.78 -8.80
C ASP A 153 40.35 29.23 -9.76
N ARG A 154 40.18 27.99 -10.25
CA ARG A 154 41.13 27.31 -11.17
C ARG A 154 40.78 27.45 -12.65
N GLY A 155 39.63 28.03 -12.99
CA GLY A 155 39.14 28.14 -14.37
C GLY A 155 38.35 26.92 -14.86
N PRO A 156 37.86 26.91 -16.10
CA PRO A 156 37.02 25.84 -16.63
C PRO A 156 37.77 24.50 -16.63
N ALA A 157 37.03 23.42 -16.41
CA ALA A 157 37.54 22.06 -16.52
C ALA A 157 38.07 21.81 -17.94
N PRO A 158 39.09 20.93 -18.11
CA PRO A 158 39.43 20.39 -19.42
C PRO A 158 38.18 19.84 -20.11
N GLU A 159 38.07 20.02 -21.43
CA GLU A 159 36.90 19.64 -22.24
C GLU A 159 36.51 18.17 -22.01
N GLU A 160 37.50 17.28 -21.94
CA GLU A 160 37.34 15.85 -21.64
C GLU A 160 36.63 15.59 -20.29
N LEU A 161 36.95 16.36 -19.25
CA LEU A 161 36.32 16.22 -17.93
C LEU A 161 34.91 16.84 -17.91
N ALA A 162 34.68 17.90 -18.69
CA ALA A 162 33.35 18.48 -18.84
C ALA A 162 32.40 17.51 -19.56
N ASP A 163 32.89 16.81 -20.58
CA ASP A 163 32.15 15.76 -21.29
C ASP A 163 31.82 14.58 -20.37
N GLU A 164 32.77 14.13 -19.53
CA GLU A 164 32.52 13.09 -18.53
C GLU A 164 31.43 13.49 -17.52
N ILE A 165 31.44 14.75 -17.06
CA ILE A 165 30.41 15.27 -16.14
C ILE A 165 29.06 15.37 -16.85
N ALA A 166 29.01 15.94 -18.05
CA ALA A 166 27.78 16.05 -18.83
C ALA A 166 27.17 14.68 -19.13
N GLU A 167 28.01 13.67 -19.43
CA GLU A 167 27.57 12.30 -19.60
C GLU A 167 27.01 11.70 -18.30
N ALA A 168 27.68 11.91 -17.17
CA ALA A 168 27.19 11.47 -15.88
C ALA A 168 25.85 12.14 -15.54
N GLU A 169 25.70 13.43 -15.84
CA GLU A 169 24.47 14.20 -15.62
C GLU A 169 23.32 13.73 -16.52
N ALA A 170 23.61 13.45 -17.80
CA ALA A 170 22.65 12.95 -18.77
C ALA A 170 22.00 11.63 -18.33
N GLN A 171 22.74 10.77 -17.61
CA GLN A 171 22.23 9.50 -17.07
C GLN A 171 21.16 9.67 -15.96
N TYR A 172 20.95 10.89 -15.46
CA TYR A 172 19.89 11.18 -14.48
C TYR A 172 18.57 11.63 -15.13
N THR A 173 18.52 11.77 -16.44
CA THR A 173 17.28 12.12 -17.17
C THR A 173 17.03 11.15 -18.31
N ILE A 174 15.77 10.86 -18.57
CA ILE A 174 15.32 10.02 -19.68
C ILE A 174 15.68 10.71 -21.00
N ALA A 175 15.48 12.03 -21.12
CA ALA A 175 15.90 12.79 -22.29
C ALA A 175 17.42 12.66 -22.54
N GLY A 176 18.25 12.84 -21.52
CA GLY A 176 19.71 12.73 -21.66
C GLY A 176 20.14 11.32 -22.09
N VAL A 177 19.55 10.28 -21.50
CA VAL A 177 19.83 8.88 -21.90
C VAL A 177 19.41 8.58 -23.34
N ILE A 178 18.30 9.16 -23.81
CA ILE A 178 17.84 9.04 -25.20
C ILE A 178 18.86 9.66 -26.16
N GLU A 179 19.40 10.84 -25.84
CA GLU A 179 20.44 11.50 -26.65
C GLU A 179 21.73 10.69 -26.67
N MET A 180 22.19 10.23 -25.50
CA MET A 180 23.36 9.34 -25.40
C MET A 180 23.19 8.07 -26.23
N ALA A 181 22.00 7.45 -26.20
CA ALA A 181 21.74 6.24 -26.97
C ALA A 181 21.71 6.50 -28.48
N ARG A 182 21.18 7.66 -28.93
CA ARG A 182 21.22 8.04 -30.35
C ARG A 182 22.65 8.23 -30.85
N ASP A 183 23.55 8.70 -30.00
CA ASP A 183 24.96 8.88 -30.33
C ASP A 183 25.76 7.56 -30.31
N ARG A 184 25.51 6.71 -29.29
CA ARG A 184 26.39 5.56 -28.98
C ARG A 184 25.83 4.19 -29.32
N CYS A 185 24.52 4.05 -29.53
CA CYS A 185 23.90 2.77 -29.86
C CYS A 185 23.62 2.68 -31.37
N GLU A 186 24.67 2.40 -32.15
CA GLU A 186 24.61 2.34 -33.63
C GLU A 186 23.56 1.35 -34.16
N ARG A 187 23.23 0.31 -33.39
CA ARG A 187 22.26 -0.73 -33.76
C ARG A 187 20.88 -0.52 -33.17
N VAL A 188 20.62 0.63 -32.54
CA VAL A 188 19.30 0.99 -32.00
C VAL A 188 18.78 2.23 -32.71
N VAL A 189 17.71 2.07 -33.47
CA VAL A 189 17.08 3.17 -34.21
C VAL A 189 15.88 3.68 -33.42
N MET A 190 15.90 4.97 -33.08
CA MET A 190 14.88 5.61 -32.26
C MET A 190 14.44 6.96 -32.82
N PRO A 191 13.39 6.98 -33.67
CA PRO A 191 12.86 8.22 -34.23
C PRO A 191 12.18 9.07 -33.17
N GLU A 192 12.09 10.38 -33.42
CA GLU A 192 11.43 11.32 -32.49
C GLU A 192 9.97 10.94 -32.20
N ALA A 193 9.28 10.37 -33.19
CA ALA A 193 7.90 9.91 -33.03
C ALA A 193 7.72 8.76 -32.02
N ALA A 194 8.79 8.04 -31.67
CA ALA A 194 8.76 7.01 -30.63
C ALA A 194 8.71 7.63 -29.22
N LEU A 195 9.14 8.87 -29.04
CA LEU A 195 9.27 9.51 -27.73
C LEU A 195 7.94 10.14 -27.33
N ARG A 196 7.37 9.69 -26.21
CA ARG A 196 6.02 10.08 -25.78
C ARG A 196 6.03 10.55 -24.33
N GLU A 197 5.73 11.83 -24.14
CA GLU A 197 5.62 12.47 -22.82
C GLU A 197 6.90 12.35 -21.98
N ILE A 198 8.07 12.48 -22.60
CA ILE A 198 9.36 12.36 -21.92
C ILE A 198 9.51 13.40 -20.80
N ASP A 199 9.14 14.66 -21.05
CA ASP A 199 9.15 15.71 -20.01
C ASP A 199 8.33 15.34 -18.77
N ALA A 200 7.21 14.64 -18.95
CA ALA A 200 6.37 14.20 -17.84
C ALA A 200 7.00 13.06 -17.05
N LEU A 201 7.78 12.19 -17.72
CA LEU A 201 8.55 11.15 -17.06
C LEU A 201 9.78 11.73 -16.33
N ASP A 202 10.43 12.74 -16.89
CA ASP A 202 11.57 13.43 -16.29
C ASP A 202 11.19 14.31 -15.10
N ALA A 203 9.94 14.76 -15.03
CA ALA A 203 9.41 15.50 -13.89
C ALA A 203 9.07 14.59 -12.67
N ASP A 204 9.13 13.27 -12.82
CA ASP A 204 8.82 12.33 -11.75
C ASP A 204 9.99 12.19 -10.75
N GLU A 205 9.68 11.96 -9.48
CA GLU A 205 10.69 11.76 -8.44
C GLU A 205 11.61 10.55 -8.72
N LYS A 206 11.15 9.59 -9.53
CA LYS A 206 11.90 8.38 -9.92
C LYS A 206 12.57 8.49 -11.29
N ALA A 207 12.52 9.66 -11.93
CA ALA A 207 13.08 9.88 -13.27
C ALA A 207 14.53 9.37 -13.39
N ALA A 208 15.37 9.69 -12.42
CA ALA A 208 16.77 9.27 -12.40
C ALA A 208 16.97 7.75 -12.34
N ASP A 209 16.13 7.02 -11.59
CA ASP A 209 16.15 5.56 -11.57
C ASP A 209 15.70 4.98 -12.92
N TRP A 210 14.66 5.55 -13.50
CA TRP A 210 14.15 5.12 -14.81
C TRP A 210 15.12 5.43 -15.93
N ALA A 211 15.83 6.55 -15.89
CA ALA A 211 16.86 6.92 -16.84
C ALA A 211 17.99 5.87 -16.83
N ARG A 212 18.52 5.52 -15.66
CA ARG A 212 19.55 4.47 -15.53
C ARG A 212 19.09 3.12 -16.04
N GLU A 213 17.86 2.71 -15.71
CA GLU A 213 17.28 1.46 -16.20
C GLU A 213 17.05 1.49 -17.72
N LEU A 214 16.58 2.61 -18.26
CA LEU A 214 16.41 2.79 -19.70
C LEU A 214 17.75 2.73 -20.43
N TRP A 215 18.80 3.34 -19.87
CA TRP A 215 20.14 3.30 -20.45
C TRP A 215 20.66 1.87 -20.55
N LYS A 216 20.50 1.10 -19.46
CA LYS A 216 20.81 -0.32 -19.43
C LYS A 216 20.04 -1.09 -20.51
N ALA A 217 18.74 -0.84 -20.65
CA ALA A 217 17.91 -1.47 -21.67
C ALA A 217 18.39 -1.19 -23.10
N LEU A 218 18.69 0.08 -23.42
CA LEU A 218 19.13 0.49 -24.75
C LEU A 218 20.50 -0.11 -25.10
N ARG A 219 21.44 -0.14 -24.14
CA ARG A 219 22.73 -0.82 -24.31
C ARG A 219 22.59 -2.32 -24.54
N ALA A 220 21.69 -2.98 -23.80
CA ALA A 220 21.43 -4.40 -23.97
C ALA A 220 20.86 -4.70 -25.36
N LEU A 221 19.91 -3.89 -25.85
CA LEU A 221 19.36 -4.03 -27.20
C LEU A 221 20.43 -3.79 -28.28
N ASN A 222 21.33 -2.82 -28.07
CA ASN A 222 22.43 -2.56 -28.99
C ASN A 222 23.40 -3.75 -29.06
N ALA A 223 23.88 -4.23 -27.92
CA ALA A 223 24.80 -5.37 -27.83
C ALA A 223 24.16 -6.65 -28.40
N TYR A 224 22.87 -6.87 -28.13
CA TYR A 224 22.13 -7.95 -28.77
C TYR A 224 22.16 -7.84 -30.29
N ALA A 225 21.86 -6.66 -30.84
CA ALA A 225 21.83 -6.48 -32.27
C ALA A 225 23.21 -6.69 -32.92
N GLU A 226 24.29 -6.28 -32.26
CA GLU A 226 25.68 -6.54 -32.67
C GLU A 226 26.04 -8.04 -32.66
N GLU A 227 25.57 -8.78 -31.66
CA GLU A 227 25.86 -10.20 -31.48
C GLU A 227 24.86 -11.11 -32.22
N SER A 228 23.75 -10.57 -32.74
CA SER A 228 22.62 -11.32 -33.30
C SER A 228 23.01 -12.24 -34.45
N GLU A 229 24.01 -11.87 -35.26
CA GLU A 229 24.54 -12.69 -36.36
C GLU A 229 25.16 -14.00 -35.86
N TYR A 230 25.69 -14.00 -34.63
CA TYR A 230 26.43 -15.11 -34.04
C TYR A 230 25.65 -15.83 -32.93
N PHE A 231 24.44 -15.34 -32.60
CA PHE A 231 23.59 -15.88 -31.55
C PHE A 231 22.33 -16.54 -32.13
N GLN A 232 22.00 -17.73 -31.63
CA GLN A 232 20.77 -18.44 -32.02
C GLN A 232 19.67 -18.16 -30.99
N GLY A 233 18.72 -17.29 -31.35
CA GLY A 233 17.56 -16.96 -30.51
C GLY A 233 17.17 -15.49 -30.61
N GLY A 234 16.05 -15.13 -29.97
CA GLY A 234 15.62 -13.75 -29.84
C GLY A 234 16.33 -13.02 -28.70
N PHE A 235 15.96 -11.76 -28.50
CA PHE A 235 16.49 -10.94 -27.42
C PHE A 235 16.32 -11.56 -26.02
N TRP A 236 15.22 -12.30 -25.80
CA TRP A 236 15.00 -13.02 -24.54
C TRP A 236 16.08 -14.05 -24.27
N GLU A 237 16.29 -14.97 -25.23
CA GLU A 237 17.27 -16.03 -25.11
C GLU A 237 18.68 -15.47 -24.99
N TRP A 238 18.97 -14.36 -25.69
CA TRP A 238 20.25 -13.66 -25.57
C TRP A 238 20.48 -13.11 -24.16
N CYS A 239 19.46 -12.47 -23.56
CA CYS A 239 19.55 -11.98 -22.20
C CYS A 239 19.77 -13.09 -21.15
N GLU A 240 19.27 -14.31 -21.41
CA GLU A 240 19.38 -15.45 -20.49
C GLU A 240 20.72 -16.19 -20.61
N HIS A 241 21.26 -16.29 -21.82
CA HIS A 241 22.38 -17.20 -22.12
C HIS A 241 23.66 -16.51 -22.57
N SER A 242 23.62 -15.21 -22.90
CA SER A 242 24.83 -14.49 -23.29
C SER A 242 25.76 -14.32 -22.08
N ASN A 243 27.07 -14.41 -22.34
CA ASN A 243 28.12 -14.05 -21.37
C ASN A 243 28.64 -12.63 -21.59
N SER A 244 27.87 -11.78 -22.28
CA SER A 244 28.27 -10.41 -22.61
C SER A 244 28.40 -9.56 -21.34
N ASP A 245 29.51 -8.83 -21.21
CA ASP A 245 29.78 -7.90 -20.10
C ASP A 245 28.86 -6.65 -20.11
N HIS A 246 27.95 -6.55 -21.09
CA HIS A 246 27.16 -5.36 -21.40
C HIS A 246 25.92 -5.11 -20.50
N ASN A 247 25.94 -5.54 -19.24
CA ASN A 247 24.81 -5.39 -18.30
C ASN A 247 23.49 -5.93 -18.88
N LEU A 248 23.39 -7.24 -19.04
CA LEU A 248 22.22 -7.95 -19.57
C LEU A 248 20.90 -7.47 -18.95
N TRP A 249 19.87 -7.36 -19.78
CA TRP A 249 18.52 -7.06 -19.32
C TRP A 249 17.91 -8.29 -18.63
N PRO A 250 17.16 -8.15 -17.52
CA PRO A 250 16.58 -9.32 -16.87
C PRO A 250 15.54 -10.02 -17.78
N ALA A 251 15.83 -11.26 -18.18
CA ALA A 251 14.92 -12.14 -18.91
C ALA A 251 13.82 -12.70 -17.98
N THR A 252 12.96 -11.81 -17.49
CA THR A 252 11.82 -12.17 -16.63
C THR A 252 10.54 -11.55 -17.16
N PRO A 253 9.36 -12.19 -16.96
CA PRO A 253 8.09 -11.62 -17.42
C PRO A 253 7.75 -10.27 -16.77
N LYS A 254 8.42 -9.93 -15.65
CA LYS A 254 8.27 -8.65 -14.95
C LYS A 254 9.03 -7.50 -15.61
N LYS A 255 10.07 -7.78 -16.40
CA LYS A 255 10.94 -6.77 -17.03
C LYS A 255 10.95 -6.83 -18.56
N LEU A 256 10.65 -7.98 -19.15
CA LEU A 256 10.66 -8.22 -20.59
C LEU A 256 9.41 -9.01 -20.99
N ALA A 257 8.85 -8.69 -22.14
CA ALA A 257 7.85 -9.50 -22.82
C ALA A 257 8.14 -9.49 -24.32
N MET A 258 8.27 -10.66 -24.94
CA MET A 258 8.47 -10.77 -26.39
C MET A 258 7.16 -10.76 -27.18
N SER A 259 6.05 -11.06 -26.50
CA SER A 259 4.69 -11.00 -27.04
C SER A 259 3.76 -10.25 -26.09
N GLU A 260 2.72 -9.65 -26.67
CA GLU A 260 1.68 -8.94 -25.93
C GLU A 260 0.58 -9.94 -25.55
N SER A 261 -0.15 -9.66 -24.48
CA SER A 261 -1.21 -10.57 -24.02
C SER A 261 -2.34 -10.75 -25.04
N ASP A 262 -2.90 -11.96 -25.11
CA ASP A 262 -4.05 -12.27 -25.97
C ASP A 262 -5.24 -11.34 -25.70
N ALA A 263 -5.45 -10.95 -24.44
CA ALA A 263 -6.53 -10.05 -24.05
C ALA A 263 -6.39 -8.65 -24.70
N VAL A 264 -5.16 -8.14 -24.77
CA VAL A 264 -4.86 -6.87 -25.46
C VAL A 264 -4.98 -7.05 -26.97
N MET A 265 -4.43 -8.13 -27.52
CA MET A 265 -4.39 -8.36 -28.97
C MET A 265 -5.77 -8.67 -29.57
N ASN A 266 -6.68 -9.27 -28.79
CA ASN A 266 -8.06 -9.50 -29.21
C ASN A 266 -8.98 -8.28 -29.03
N SER A 267 -8.50 -7.22 -28.37
CA SER A 267 -9.23 -5.95 -28.21
C SER A 267 -8.81 -4.95 -29.28
N GLY A 268 -9.70 -4.64 -30.23
CA GLY A 268 -9.43 -3.69 -31.31
C GLY A 268 -8.85 -2.34 -30.82
N PRO A 269 -9.46 -1.68 -29.81
CA PRO A 269 -8.91 -0.45 -29.22
C PRO A 269 -7.51 -0.60 -28.62
N LEU A 270 -7.28 -1.62 -27.78
CA LEU A 270 -5.99 -1.80 -27.09
C LEU A 270 -4.90 -2.24 -28.06
N ARG A 271 -5.22 -3.12 -29.01
CA ARG A 271 -4.32 -3.50 -30.09
C ARG A 271 -3.88 -2.27 -30.88
N ARG A 272 -4.77 -1.33 -31.19
CA ARG A 272 -4.39 -0.12 -31.97
C ARG A 272 -3.32 0.74 -31.29
N THR A 273 -3.20 0.73 -29.96
CA THR A 273 -2.16 1.49 -29.26
C THR A 273 -0.76 0.87 -29.39
N ARG A 274 -0.63 -0.35 -29.94
CA ARG A 274 0.65 -1.03 -30.25
C ARG A 274 1.13 -0.77 -31.68
N ARG A 275 0.44 0.12 -32.41
CA ARG A 275 0.81 0.51 -33.77
C ARG A 275 1.72 1.74 -33.68
N PHE A 276 3.00 1.55 -33.96
CA PHE A 276 4.02 2.59 -33.85
C PHE A 276 4.60 2.94 -35.21
N LEU A 277 5.11 4.17 -35.33
CA LEU A 277 5.82 4.65 -36.51
C LEU A 277 7.18 3.96 -36.61
N VAL A 278 7.54 3.53 -37.82
CA VAL A 278 8.85 2.96 -38.15
C VAL A 278 9.32 3.46 -39.51
N SER A 279 10.61 3.30 -39.80
CA SER A 279 11.13 3.59 -41.15
C SER A 279 10.42 2.71 -42.19
N SER A 280 10.18 3.28 -43.38
CA SER A 280 9.68 2.52 -44.54
C SER A 280 10.64 1.42 -44.99
N ASP A 281 11.92 1.50 -44.61
CA ASP A 281 12.92 0.47 -44.89
C ASP A 281 12.66 -0.82 -44.10
N VAL A 282 12.01 -0.70 -42.94
CA VAL A 282 11.57 -1.83 -42.10
C VAL A 282 10.23 -2.36 -42.61
N GLU A 283 9.24 -1.47 -42.72
CA GLU A 283 7.87 -1.81 -43.09
C GLU A 283 7.31 -0.77 -44.05
N PRO A 284 6.98 -1.14 -45.32
CA PRO A 284 6.55 -0.19 -46.36
C PRO A 284 5.38 0.71 -45.98
N SER A 285 4.48 0.25 -45.09
CA SER A 285 3.35 1.07 -44.62
C SER A 285 3.76 2.20 -43.65
N GLY A 286 5.01 2.23 -43.17
CA GLY A 286 5.55 3.20 -42.22
C GLY A 286 5.10 2.97 -40.77
N TYR A 287 4.35 1.89 -40.50
CA TYR A 287 3.89 1.54 -39.16
C TYR A 287 3.99 0.05 -38.91
N LEU A 288 4.36 -0.33 -37.68
CA LEU A 288 4.44 -1.72 -37.27
C LEU A 288 3.66 -1.96 -35.97
N HIS A 289 3.04 -3.13 -35.88
CA HIS A 289 2.40 -3.62 -34.66
C HIS A 289 3.47 -4.28 -33.78
N MET A 290 4.02 -3.54 -32.82
CA MET A 290 5.05 -4.06 -31.93
C MET A 290 4.43 -4.68 -30.69
N GLN A 291 4.86 -5.90 -30.38
CA GLN A 291 4.43 -6.63 -29.20
C GLN A 291 5.55 -6.74 -28.16
N ALA A 292 6.79 -6.86 -28.62
CA ALA A 292 7.95 -6.94 -27.75
C ALA A 292 8.15 -5.62 -27.03
N HIS A 293 8.31 -5.69 -25.70
CA HIS A 293 8.47 -4.51 -24.87
C HIS A 293 9.21 -4.78 -23.56
N LEU A 294 9.88 -3.72 -23.09
CA LEU A 294 10.57 -3.67 -21.81
C LEU A 294 9.77 -2.86 -20.80
N LYS A 295 9.84 -3.31 -19.56
CA LYS A 295 9.19 -2.68 -18.41
C LYS A 295 10.28 -2.02 -17.59
N ILE A 296 10.43 -0.70 -17.74
CA ILE A 296 11.58 0.02 -17.18
C ILE A 296 11.57 -0.04 -15.66
N ALA A 297 10.40 0.07 -15.04
CA ALA A 297 10.22 -0.20 -13.61
C ALA A 297 9.17 -1.29 -13.33
N GLU A 298 9.32 -1.94 -12.18
CA GLU A 298 8.35 -2.88 -11.62
C GLU A 298 7.33 -2.15 -10.72
N GLY A 299 6.24 -2.82 -10.33
CA GLY A 299 5.30 -2.31 -9.32
C GLY A 299 3.93 -1.88 -9.81
N GLY A 300 3.67 -1.88 -11.11
CA GLY A 300 2.38 -1.43 -11.65
C GLY A 300 2.19 0.09 -11.54
N GLY A 301 1.33 0.66 -12.37
CA GLY A 301 1.13 2.11 -12.44
C GLY A 301 1.05 2.62 -13.86
N GLN A 302 0.28 3.69 -14.03
CA GLN A 302 -0.03 4.27 -15.34
C GLN A 302 1.07 5.21 -15.87
N HIS A 303 1.92 5.72 -14.99
CA HIS A 303 2.99 6.67 -15.34
C HIS A 303 4.35 6.00 -15.57
N ILE A 304 4.51 4.71 -15.22
CA ILE A 304 5.79 4.00 -15.35
C ILE A 304 6.18 3.83 -16.83
N PRO A 305 7.46 4.08 -17.20
CA PRO A 305 7.89 3.98 -18.58
C PRO A 305 7.85 2.56 -19.14
N ARG A 306 7.42 2.46 -20.40
CA ARG A 306 7.50 1.25 -21.25
C ARG A 306 8.31 1.59 -22.49
N LEU A 307 9.09 0.63 -22.97
CA LEU A 307 9.79 0.70 -24.25
C LEU A 307 9.27 -0.42 -25.14
N PHE A 308 8.68 -0.11 -26.30
CA PHE A 308 8.33 -1.11 -27.32
C PHE A 308 9.33 -1.09 -28.45
N PHE A 309 9.70 -2.27 -28.92
CA PHE A 309 10.71 -2.43 -29.96
C PHE A 309 10.31 -3.50 -30.98
N HIS A 310 10.95 -3.40 -32.14
CA HIS A 310 10.95 -4.41 -33.19
C HIS A 310 12.38 -4.86 -33.45
N ASP A 311 12.58 -6.16 -33.45
CA ASP A 311 13.85 -6.78 -33.76
C ASP A 311 13.96 -7.04 -35.27
N ASP A 312 14.83 -6.28 -35.93
CA ASP A 312 15.25 -6.48 -37.33
C ASP A 312 16.78 -6.67 -37.39
N SER A 313 17.38 -7.17 -36.29
CA SER A 313 18.83 -7.33 -36.13
C SER A 313 19.42 -8.40 -37.05
N SER A 314 18.69 -9.50 -37.26
CA SER A 314 19.01 -10.50 -38.29
C SER A 314 18.31 -10.24 -39.63
N GLY A 315 17.67 -9.08 -39.78
CA GLY A 315 16.84 -8.73 -40.92
C GLY A 315 17.48 -7.70 -41.84
N LYS A 316 16.67 -6.83 -42.45
CA LYS A 316 17.14 -5.95 -43.54
C LYS A 316 18.01 -4.80 -43.06
N THR A 317 17.66 -4.23 -41.90
CA THR A 317 18.36 -3.07 -41.35
C THR A 317 19.52 -3.45 -40.44
N GLY A 318 19.52 -4.68 -39.91
CA GLY A 318 20.54 -5.14 -38.98
C GLY A 318 20.50 -4.36 -37.65
N ALA A 319 19.32 -3.91 -37.23
CA ALA A 319 19.12 -3.04 -36.07
C ALA A 319 17.82 -3.37 -35.31
N VAL A 320 17.76 -2.94 -34.06
CA VAL A 320 16.53 -2.92 -33.27
C VAL A 320 15.87 -1.55 -33.41
N HIS A 321 14.58 -1.53 -33.72
CA HIS A 321 13.80 -0.30 -33.94
C HIS A 321 12.88 -0.03 -32.75
N ILE A 322 13.08 1.10 -32.09
CA ILE A 322 12.23 1.56 -30.99
C ILE A 322 11.00 2.25 -31.57
N GLY A 323 9.82 1.72 -31.27
CA GLY A 323 8.55 2.33 -31.71
C GLY A 323 7.89 3.20 -30.64
N PHE A 324 8.24 3.00 -29.38
CA PHE A 324 7.65 3.76 -28.27
C PHE A 324 8.56 3.77 -27.05
N ILE A 325 8.75 4.94 -26.46
CA ILE A 325 9.20 5.15 -25.08
C ILE A 325 8.23 6.15 -24.47
N GLY A 326 7.56 5.75 -23.40
CA GLY A 326 6.58 6.63 -22.75
C GLY A 326 5.83 5.95 -21.60
N PRO A 327 4.91 6.68 -20.95
CA PRO A 327 4.18 6.16 -19.81
C PRO A 327 3.20 5.06 -20.23
N HIS A 328 3.05 4.05 -19.38
CA HIS A 328 2.19 2.89 -19.59
C HIS A 328 0.73 3.24 -19.94
N ARG A 329 0.21 4.38 -19.47
CA ARG A 329 -1.15 4.88 -19.76
C ARG A 329 -1.46 5.07 -21.24
N LEU A 330 -0.44 5.27 -22.08
CA LEU A 330 -0.61 5.41 -23.52
C LEU A 330 -0.67 4.06 -24.23
N VAL A 331 -0.30 2.99 -23.53
CA VAL A 331 -0.28 1.60 -23.99
C VAL A 331 -1.00 0.69 -22.96
N PRO A 332 -2.24 1.01 -22.60
CA PRO A 332 -2.93 0.36 -21.48
C PRO A 332 -3.19 -1.12 -21.78
N ASN A 333 -3.28 -1.92 -20.73
CA ASN A 333 -3.73 -3.31 -20.80
C ASN A 333 -5.11 -3.47 -20.15
N THR A 334 -5.60 -4.70 -19.98
CA THR A 334 -6.92 -4.97 -19.40
C THR A 334 -7.00 -4.78 -17.88
N GLN A 335 -5.86 -4.62 -17.20
CA GLN A 335 -5.75 -4.40 -15.76
C GLN A 335 -5.36 -2.95 -15.42
N SER A 336 -5.37 -2.07 -16.44
CA SER A 336 -4.94 -0.68 -16.39
C SER A 336 -6.04 0.27 -15.98
#